data_AF-A0A9X2LP58-F1
#
_entry.id   AF-A0A9X2LP58-F1
#
_cell.length_a   1.000
_cell.length_b   1.000
_cell.length_c   1.000
_cell.angle_alpha   90.00
_cell.angle_beta   90.00
_cell.angle_gamma   90.00
#
_symmetry.space_group_name_H-M   'P 1'
#
loop_
_entity.id
_entity.type
_entity.pdbx_description
1 polymer ?
#
loop_
_entity_poly.entity_id
_entity_poly.type
_entity_poly.pdbx_seq_one_letter_code
_entity_poly.pdbx_strand_id
1 'polypeptide(L)'
;MNARRYAVASAALGLAAGLFAAAPASAMAAAPSTEGSSGDVEFSVFDNGSGIPRNSSFQLADLGRKHGIADSAVKQLGAGKAPRTAGAESNAESKKLSGPDTLVGQWKDRDGWTVYMRQGYYDPVRDKGFGLAKIEQKHNLTMKAVEATTKYPRPGAAGKQKFAGYPDTWNYFTDVLHVKCSGWWIFRTCRVDKVQPVRAGVDFSFKVPMLPKGVITAYCEGVQGRCPDWVKNAVNI
;
A
#
# COMPACT_ATOMS: atom_id res chain seq x y z
N MET A 1 20.48 38.92 -39.28
CA MET A 1 19.95 38.80 -40.65
C MET A 1 21.04 38.22 -41.52
N ASN A 2 20.92 36.96 -41.96
CA ASN A 2 21.71 36.42 -43.07
C ASN A 2 21.00 35.18 -43.60
N ALA A 3 20.43 35.33 -44.78
CA ALA A 3 19.78 34.29 -45.55
C ALA A 3 20.84 33.52 -46.35
N ARG A 4 20.70 32.20 -46.47
CA ARG A 4 21.12 31.46 -47.68
C ARG A 4 20.24 30.23 -47.86
N ARG A 5 19.61 30.22 -49.03
CA ARG A 5 18.77 29.16 -49.59
C ARG A 5 19.66 28.05 -50.13
N TYR A 6 19.27 26.79 -49.94
CA TYR A 6 19.54 25.73 -50.91
C TYR A 6 18.32 24.82 -51.00
N ALA A 7 17.80 24.68 -52.21
CA ALA A 7 16.81 23.70 -52.60
C ALA A 7 17.48 22.76 -53.59
N VAL A 8 17.36 21.45 -53.42
CA VAL A 8 17.32 20.47 -54.52
C VAL A 8 16.43 19.31 -54.08
N ALA A 9 15.49 18.97 -54.95
CA ALA A 9 14.52 17.89 -54.84
C ALA A 9 15.13 16.52 -55.12
N SER A 10 14.49 15.46 -54.62
CA SER A 10 14.37 14.19 -55.35
C SER A 10 13.21 13.38 -54.78
N ALA A 11 12.28 13.06 -55.66
CA ALA A 11 11.15 12.18 -55.43
C ALA A 11 11.58 10.72 -55.48
N ALA A 12 10.93 9.86 -54.70
CA ALA A 12 10.82 8.44 -55.00
C ALA A 12 9.42 7.96 -54.62
N LEU A 13 8.64 7.65 -55.66
CA LEU A 13 7.39 6.91 -55.56
C LEU A 13 7.68 5.50 -55.03
N GLY A 14 7.04 5.13 -53.92
CA GLY A 14 6.90 3.75 -53.47
C GLY A 14 5.45 3.33 -53.59
N LEU A 15 5.10 2.69 -54.71
CA LEU A 15 3.88 1.89 -54.86
C LEU A 15 4.13 0.53 -54.19
N ALA A 16 3.36 0.19 -53.15
CA ALA A 16 3.26 -1.18 -52.68
C ALA A 16 1.79 -1.50 -52.38
N ALA A 17 1.32 -2.54 -53.06
CA ALA A 17 -0.05 -2.99 -53.15
C ALA A 17 -0.61 -3.47 -51.81
N GLY A 18 -1.86 -3.08 -51.53
CA GLY A 18 -2.69 -3.75 -50.54
C GLY A 18 -3.29 -5.03 -51.13
N LEU A 19 -3.46 -6.06 -50.28
CA LEU A 19 -4.52 -7.07 -50.30
C LEU A 19 -4.26 -8.10 -49.20
N PHE A 20 -4.87 -7.92 -48.03
CA PHE A 20 -5.27 -9.01 -47.14
C PHE A 20 -6.49 -8.54 -46.31
N ALA A 21 -7.69 -8.73 -46.87
CA ALA A 21 -8.91 -8.70 -46.08
C ALA A 21 -9.07 -10.09 -45.44
N ALA A 22 -8.66 -10.21 -44.17
CA ALA A 22 -8.98 -11.37 -43.36
C ALA A 22 -10.48 -11.34 -42.99
N ALA A 23 -11.16 -12.47 -43.20
CA ALA A 23 -12.56 -12.66 -42.83
C ALA A 23 -12.80 -12.42 -41.33
N PRO A 24 -13.98 -11.94 -40.91
CA PRO A 24 -14.31 -11.86 -39.51
C PRO A 24 -14.49 -13.30 -38.99
N ALA A 25 -13.56 -13.74 -38.14
CA ALA A 25 -13.79 -14.90 -37.31
C ALA A 25 -14.96 -14.55 -36.38
N SER A 26 -16.11 -15.17 -36.60
CA SER A 26 -17.22 -15.18 -35.66
C SER A 26 -16.69 -15.63 -34.30
N ALA A 27 -16.55 -14.66 -33.39
CA ALA A 27 -16.22 -14.94 -32.01
C ALA A 27 -17.34 -15.81 -31.43
N MET A 28 -17.09 -17.11 -31.31
CA MET A 28 -17.85 -17.96 -30.39
C MET A 28 -17.68 -17.33 -29.02
N ALA A 29 -18.74 -16.68 -28.54
CA ALA A 29 -18.86 -16.29 -27.16
C ALA A 29 -18.65 -17.56 -26.32
N ALA A 30 -17.49 -17.64 -25.67
CA ALA A 30 -17.24 -18.65 -24.67
C ALA A 30 -18.37 -18.53 -23.64
N ALA A 31 -19.10 -19.62 -23.44
CA ALA A 31 -20.07 -19.73 -22.36
C ALA A 31 -19.40 -19.28 -21.05
N PRO A 32 -20.12 -18.58 -20.15
CA PRO A 32 -19.56 -18.20 -18.87
C PRO A 32 -19.09 -19.47 -18.17
N SER A 33 -17.78 -19.59 -17.99
CA SER A 33 -17.21 -20.66 -17.18
C SER A 33 -17.84 -20.52 -15.81
N THR A 34 -18.59 -21.54 -15.41
CA THR A 34 -19.06 -21.73 -14.05
C THR A 34 -17.91 -21.43 -13.09
N GLU A 35 -18.05 -20.38 -12.28
CA GLU A 35 -17.12 -19.92 -11.23
C GLU A 35 -16.91 -21.04 -10.19
N GLY A 36 -16.15 -22.08 -10.54
CA GLY A 36 -15.45 -22.89 -9.56
C GLY A 36 -14.25 -22.08 -9.10
N SER A 37 -14.21 -21.68 -7.83
CA SER A 37 -13.12 -20.89 -7.23
C SER A 37 -11.79 -21.68 -7.09
N SER A 38 -11.33 -22.35 -8.14
CA SER A 38 -10.03 -23.00 -8.21
C SER A 38 -9.03 -22.02 -8.85
N GLY A 39 -8.22 -21.39 -8.02
CA GLY A 39 -7.20 -20.46 -8.49
C GLY A 39 -6.39 -19.94 -7.31
N ASP A 40 -5.10 -19.73 -7.51
CA ASP A 40 -4.22 -19.17 -6.49
C ASP A 40 -4.68 -17.76 -6.09
N VAL A 41 -4.52 -17.43 -4.81
CA VAL A 41 -4.87 -16.11 -4.26
C VAL A 41 -3.66 -15.53 -3.57
N GLU A 42 -3.36 -14.28 -3.88
CA GLU A 42 -2.29 -13.52 -3.25
C GLU A 42 -2.88 -12.28 -2.59
N PHE A 43 -2.41 -11.98 -1.38
CA PHE A 43 -2.79 -10.80 -0.62
C PHE A 43 -1.71 -10.47 0.39
N SER A 44 -1.94 -9.43 1.18
CA SER A 44 -1.03 -9.07 2.25
C SER A 44 -1.77 -8.67 3.52
N VAL A 45 -1.05 -8.66 4.62
CA VAL A 45 -1.58 -8.40 5.95
C VAL A 45 -0.52 -7.70 6.79
N PHE A 46 -0.88 -6.64 7.52
CA PHE A 46 -0.04 -6.10 8.58
C PHE A 46 -0.03 -7.10 9.74
N ASP A 47 1.15 -7.56 10.13
CA ASP A 47 1.31 -8.45 11.27
C ASP A 47 0.86 -7.73 12.54
N ASN A 48 -0.25 -8.20 13.10
CA ASN A 48 -0.83 -7.63 14.32
C ASN A 48 -0.28 -8.27 15.60
N GLY A 49 0.76 -9.12 15.50
CA GLY A 49 1.33 -9.85 16.62
C GLY A 49 0.56 -11.12 17.02
N SER A 50 -0.45 -11.52 16.24
CA SER A 50 -1.23 -12.74 16.49
C SER A 50 -0.49 -14.05 16.19
N GLY A 51 0.76 -13.98 15.72
CA GLY A 51 1.59 -15.16 15.46
C GLY A 51 1.26 -15.86 14.13
N ILE A 52 0.97 -15.11 13.06
CA ILE A 52 0.82 -15.69 11.72
C ILE A 52 2.10 -16.47 11.36
N PRO A 53 2.01 -17.76 10.97
CA PRO A 53 3.20 -18.54 10.66
C PRO A 53 3.97 -17.99 9.46
N ARG A 54 5.25 -17.69 9.67
CA ARG A 54 6.13 -17.09 8.64
C ARG A 54 6.89 -18.12 7.82
N ASN A 55 7.20 -19.26 8.42
CA ASN A 55 8.08 -20.30 7.84
C ASN A 55 7.36 -21.64 7.63
N SER A 56 6.04 -21.68 7.80
CA SER A 56 5.23 -22.88 7.61
C SER A 56 3.90 -22.52 6.93
N SER A 57 3.22 -23.55 6.45
CA SER A 57 1.90 -23.38 5.87
C SER A 57 0.82 -23.28 6.95
N PHE A 58 -0.26 -22.59 6.63
CA PHE A 58 -1.44 -22.45 7.51
C PHE A 58 -2.73 -22.45 6.69
N GLN A 59 -3.87 -22.63 7.34
CA GLN A 59 -5.18 -22.63 6.66
C GLN A 59 -5.71 -21.21 6.51
N LEU A 60 -6.31 -20.88 5.37
CA LEU A 60 -6.91 -19.55 5.16
C LEU A 60 -7.93 -19.20 6.27
N ALA A 61 -8.72 -20.18 6.71
CA ALA A 61 -9.71 -20.00 7.79
C ALA A 61 -9.08 -19.59 9.14
N ASP A 62 -7.79 -19.91 9.37
CA ASP A 62 -7.11 -19.50 10.60
C ASP A 62 -6.88 -18.00 10.66
N LEU A 63 -6.85 -17.29 9.52
CA LEU A 63 -6.70 -15.83 9.51
C LEU A 63 -7.85 -15.14 10.24
N GLY A 64 -9.08 -15.61 10.06
CA GLY A 64 -10.24 -15.08 10.79
C GLY A 64 -10.27 -15.56 12.23
N ARG A 65 -10.15 -16.88 12.43
CA ARG A 65 -10.33 -17.51 13.75
C ARG A 65 -9.23 -17.18 14.76
N LYS A 66 -7.99 -16.99 14.30
CA LYS A 66 -6.80 -16.87 15.15
C LYS A 66 -6.07 -15.55 14.99
N HIS A 67 -6.18 -14.91 13.82
CA HIS A 67 -5.35 -13.76 13.48
C HIS A 67 -6.13 -12.44 13.30
N GLY A 68 -7.43 -12.44 13.59
CA GLY A 68 -8.23 -11.22 13.64
C GLY A 68 -8.47 -10.56 12.28
N ILE A 69 -8.36 -11.31 11.19
CA ILE A 69 -8.77 -10.84 9.86
C ILE A 69 -10.28 -10.96 9.73
N ALA A 70 -10.96 -9.94 9.21
CA ALA A 70 -12.41 -9.95 9.12
C ALA A 70 -12.91 -11.17 8.32
N ASP A 71 -13.93 -11.86 8.83
CA ASP A 71 -14.52 -13.04 8.17
C ASP A 71 -15.00 -12.74 6.75
N SER A 72 -15.44 -11.50 6.48
CA SER A 72 -15.79 -11.04 5.14
C SER A 72 -14.60 -11.06 4.18
N ALA A 73 -13.42 -10.63 4.63
CA ALA A 73 -12.18 -10.68 3.84
C ALA A 73 -11.73 -12.14 3.64
N VAL A 74 -11.79 -12.98 4.68
CA VAL A 74 -11.49 -14.42 4.58
C VAL A 74 -12.41 -15.11 3.58
N LYS A 75 -13.72 -14.79 3.59
CA LYS A 75 -14.69 -15.33 2.63
C LYS A 75 -14.40 -14.87 1.19
N GLN A 76 -14.03 -13.60 0.98
CA GLN A 76 -13.64 -13.10 -0.33
C GLN A 76 -12.39 -13.83 -0.86
N LEU A 77 -11.37 -13.98 -0.01
CA LEU A 77 -10.15 -14.74 -0.32
C LEU A 77 -10.46 -16.20 -0.65
N GLY A 78 -11.36 -16.83 0.12
CA GLY A 78 -11.80 -18.20 -0.14
C GLY A 78 -12.40 -18.34 -1.55
N ALA A 79 -13.20 -17.35 -1.95
CA ALA A 79 -13.81 -17.25 -3.26
C ALA A 79 -12.86 -16.95 -4.41
N GLY A 80 -11.55 -16.86 -4.18
CA GLY A 80 -10.61 -16.48 -5.24
C GLY A 80 -10.60 -14.98 -5.51
N LYS A 81 -11.31 -14.17 -4.71
CA LYS A 81 -11.43 -12.74 -4.91
C LYS A 81 -10.40 -12.04 -4.03
N ALA A 82 -9.48 -11.31 -4.66
CA ALA A 82 -8.65 -10.36 -3.92
C ALA A 82 -9.59 -9.42 -3.15
N PRO A 83 -9.41 -9.22 -1.83
CA PRO A 83 -10.29 -8.36 -1.07
C PRO A 83 -10.25 -6.98 -1.71
N ARG A 84 -11.42 -6.44 -2.02
CA ARG A 84 -11.50 -5.03 -2.37
C ARG A 84 -11.14 -4.29 -1.10
N THR A 85 -9.88 -3.87 -0.98
CA THR A 85 -9.52 -2.87 0.02
C THR A 85 -10.39 -1.67 -0.24
N ALA A 86 -11.05 -1.16 0.80
CA ALA A 86 -11.87 0.05 0.77
C ALA A 86 -11.03 1.33 0.53
N GLY A 87 -9.94 1.22 -0.24
CA GLY A 87 -9.03 2.29 -0.63
C GLY A 87 -9.00 2.57 -2.13
N ALA A 88 -9.82 1.88 -2.93
CA ALA A 88 -10.07 2.27 -4.33
C ALA A 88 -11.16 3.34 -4.48
N GLU A 89 -11.84 3.70 -3.39
CA GLU A 89 -12.58 4.95 -3.34
C GLU A 89 -11.58 6.04 -2.97
N SER A 90 -11.09 6.72 -3.99
CA SER A 90 -10.59 8.08 -3.82
C SER A 90 -11.63 8.84 -3.01
N ASN A 91 -11.30 9.21 -1.77
CA ASN A 91 -11.98 10.30 -1.07
C ASN A 91 -11.69 11.61 -1.82
N ALA A 92 -12.24 11.71 -3.03
CA ALA A 92 -12.41 12.93 -3.80
C ALA A 92 -13.72 13.58 -3.34
N GLU A 93 -13.87 13.77 -2.04
CA GLU A 93 -14.76 14.79 -1.51
C GLU A 93 -13.88 15.76 -0.73
N SER A 94 -13.26 16.65 -1.52
CA SER A 94 -12.36 17.69 -1.09
C SER A 94 -13.11 18.76 -0.28
N LYS A 95 -13.41 18.45 0.99
CA LYS A 95 -13.39 19.51 1.99
C LYS A 95 -11.98 20.08 1.99
N LYS A 96 -11.86 21.36 1.66
CA LYS A 96 -10.61 22.13 1.60
C LYS A 96 -9.92 22.08 2.97
N LEU A 97 -9.13 21.04 3.23
CA LEU A 97 -8.27 20.92 4.41
C LEU A 97 -7.20 22.02 4.28
N SER A 98 -7.29 23.03 5.12
CA SER A 98 -6.53 24.27 4.94
C SER A 98 -5.15 24.19 5.62
N GLY A 99 -4.15 23.80 4.84
CA GLY A 99 -2.73 23.95 5.16
C GLY A 99 -2.05 22.68 5.71
N PRO A 100 -0.69 22.64 5.69
CA PRO A 100 0.09 21.45 6.02
C PRO A 100 -0.07 20.99 7.48
N ASP A 101 -0.46 21.88 8.38
CA ASP A 101 -0.66 21.55 9.80
C ASP A 101 -2.06 21.03 10.12
N THR A 102 -2.97 20.95 9.15
CA THR A 102 -4.34 20.45 9.35
C THR A 102 -4.32 19.02 9.88
N LEU A 103 -5.00 18.76 10.99
CA LEU A 103 -5.19 17.41 11.51
C LEU A 103 -6.17 16.64 10.62
N VAL A 104 -5.76 15.47 10.16
CA VAL A 104 -6.56 14.58 9.30
C VAL A 104 -6.82 13.23 9.93
N GLY A 105 -6.17 12.94 11.06
CA GLY A 105 -6.40 11.71 11.82
C GLY A 105 -5.81 11.78 13.22
N GLN A 106 -6.36 10.97 14.12
CA GLN A 106 -5.84 10.74 15.46
C GLN A 106 -6.19 9.33 15.92
N TRP A 107 -5.29 8.69 16.66
CA TRP A 107 -5.51 7.38 17.26
C TRP A 107 -4.56 7.16 18.44
N LYS A 108 -4.71 6.02 19.14
CA LYS A 108 -3.79 5.58 20.19
C LYS A 108 -2.77 4.60 19.60
N ASP A 109 -1.48 4.81 19.90
CA ASP A 109 -0.44 3.81 19.61
C ASP A 109 -0.55 2.60 20.56
N ARG A 110 0.34 1.61 20.37
CA ARG A 110 0.43 0.42 21.23
C ARG A 110 0.51 0.73 22.73
N ASP A 111 1.16 1.83 23.10
CA ASP A 111 1.44 2.19 24.49
C ASP A 111 0.41 3.22 25.04
N GLY A 112 -0.67 3.49 24.30
CA GLY A 112 -1.75 4.39 24.70
C GLY A 112 -1.49 5.88 24.44
N TRP A 113 -0.39 6.23 23.77
CA TRP A 113 -0.05 7.60 23.42
C TRP A 113 -0.89 8.07 22.23
N THR A 114 -1.33 9.33 22.25
CA THR A 114 -2.08 9.88 21.11
C THR A 114 -1.13 10.21 19.98
N VAL A 115 -1.34 9.57 18.83
CA VAL A 115 -0.68 9.88 17.57
C VAL A 115 -1.58 10.81 16.77
N TYR A 116 -1.00 11.90 16.27
CA TYR A 116 -1.67 12.85 15.41
C TYR A 116 -1.15 12.71 13.98
N MET A 117 -2.05 12.62 13.00
CA MET A 117 -1.73 12.72 11.58
C MET A 117 -2.11 14.10 11.06
N ARG A 118 -1.17 14.75 10.38
CA ARG A 118 -1.39 16.02 9.69
C ARG A 118 -1.36 15.81 8.19
N GLN A 119 -2.07 16.66 7.45
CA GLN A 119 -2.05 16.67 5.99
C GLN A 119 -0.62 16.76 5.45
N GLY A 120 0.20 17.63 6.04
CA GLY A 120 1.59 17.83 5.65
C GLY A 120 1.75 18.35 4.22
N TYR A 121 2.93 18.14 3.66
CA TYR A 121 3.25 18.47 2.27
C TYR A 121 4.38 17.59 1.75
N TYR A 122 4.54 17.54 0.43
CA TYR A 122 5.72 16.95 -0.21
C TYR A 122 6.16 17.81 -1.40
N ASP A 123 7.46 18.11 -1.44
CA ASP A 123 8.15 18.76 -2.53
C ASP A 123 9.05 17.70 -3.20
N PRO A 124 8.68 17.20 -4.40
CA PRO A 124 9.45 16.17 -5.09
C PRO A 124 10.78 16.69 -5.64
N VAL A 125 10.93 18.01 -5.85
CA VAL A 125 12.16 18.62 -6.38
C VAL A 125 13.24 18.65 -5.30
N ARG A 126 12.86 19.03 -4.07
CA ARG A 126 13.80 19.11 -2.94
C ARG A 126 13.86 17.83 -2.11
N ASP A 127 13.01 16.87 -2.43
CA ASP A 127 12.76 15.65 -1.67
C ASP A 127 12.45 15.91 -0.18
N LYS A 128 11.67 16.96 0.09
CA LYS A 128 11.35 17.44 1.45
C LYS A 128 9.85 17.41 1.70
N GLY A 129 9.47 17.22 2.95
CA GLY A 129 8.07 17.15 3.35
C GLY A 129 7.86 16.31 4.60
N PHE A 130 6.60 16.27 5.05
CA PHE A 130 6.15 15.49 6.19
C PHE A 130 4.66 15.14 6.05
N GLY A 131 4.17 14.30 6.95
CA GLY A 131 2.74 14.01 7.10
C GLY A 131 2.16 13.19 5.94
N LEU A 132 0.84 13.18 5.85
CA LEU A 132 0.09 12.29 4.97
C LEU A 132 0.45 12.49 3.49
N ALA A 133 0.60 13.74 3.04
CA ALA A 133 0.96 14.06 1.66
C ALA A 133 2.28 13.40 1.23
N LYS A 134 3.33 13.42 2.07
CA LYS A 134 4.58 12.72 1.77
C LYS A 134 4.42 11.20 1.80
N ILE A 135 3.68 10.68 2.76
CA ILE A 135 3.43 9.25 2.90
C ILE A 135 2.74 8.68 1.65
N GLU A 136 1.73 9.38 1.13
CA GLU A 136 0.98 8.96 -0.06
C GLU A 136 1.75 9.21 -1.35
N GLN A 137 2.28 10.42 -1.53
CA GLN A 137 2.90 10.83 -2.80
C GLN A 137 4.29 10.25 -3.00
N LYS A 138 5.13 10.20 -1.95
CA LYS A 138 6.49 9.66 -2.04
C LYS A 138 6.53 8.17 -1.75
N HIS A 139 5.88 7.75 -0.66
CA HIS A 139 6.09 6.41 -0.10
C HIS A 139 5.00 5.40 -0.48
N ASN A 140 3.92 5.81 -1.16
CA ASN A 140 2.83 4.92 -1.59
C ASN A 140 2.22 4.12 -0.42
N LEU A 141 2.04 4.77 0.72
CA LEU A 141 1.37 4.21 1.90
C LEU A 141 0.11 5.05 2.22
N THR A 142 -0.76 4.50 3.06
CA THR A 142 -2.00 5.15 3.49
C THR A 142 -1.92 5.59 4.95
N MET A 143 -2.83 6.45 5.40
CA MET A 143 -2.99 6.75 6.83
C MET A 143 -3.23 5.46 7.65
N LYS A 144 -3.99 4.51 7.11
CA LYS A 144 -4.27 3.23 7.77
C LYS A 144 -3.05 2.34 7.93
N ALA A 145 -2.12 2.35 6.96
CA ALA A 145 -0.82 1.70 7.12
C ALA A 145 -0.01 2.30 8.28
N VAL A 146 -0.04 3.62 8.46
CA VAL A 146 0.63 4.29 9.60
C VAL A 146 -0.04 3.94 10.93
N GLU A 147 -1.37 3.96 10.96
CA GLU A 147 -2.17 3.57 12.11
C GLU A 147 -1.86 2.13 12.52
N ALA A 148 -1.89 1.18 11.58
CA ALA A 148 -1.51 -0.21 11.84
C ALA A 148 -0.06 -0.33 12.33
N THR A 149 0.87 0.41 11.73
CA THR A 149 2.29 0.35 12.10
C THR A 149 2.55 0.81 13.55
N THR A 150 1.77 1.78 14.02
CA THR A 150 1.92 2.35 15.37
C THR A 150 1.09 1.62 16.43
N LYS A 151 -0.02 0.98 16.03
CA LYS A 151 -0.83 0.12 16.90
C LYS A 151 -0.24 -1.27 17.10
N TYR A 152 0.34 -1.85 16.06
CA TYR A 152 0.84 -3.22 16.07
C TYR A 152 2.33 -3.35 15.71
N PRO A 153 3.23 -2.52 16.29
CA PRO A 153 4.65 -2.70 16.07
C PRO A 153 5.12 -4.08 16.55
N ARG A 154 6.23 -4.56 15.97
CA ARG A 154 6.92 -5.78 16.40
C ARG A 154 7.03 -5.84 17.94
N PRO A 155 6.99 -7.03 18.54
CA PRO A 155 7.12 -7.15 19.99
C PRO A 155 8.48 -6.62 20.48
N GLY A 156 8.48 -6.06 21.69
CA GLY A 156 9.69 -5.56 22.36
C GLY A 156 10.34 -4.34 21.68
N ALA A 157 11.65 -4.20 21.89
CA ALA A 157 12.45 -3.08 21.40
C ALA A 157 12.61 -3.05 19.87
N ALA A 158 12.37 -4.17 19.19
CA ALA A 158 12.45 -4.25 17.73
C ALA A 158 11.30 -3.50 17.03
N GLY A 159 10.18 -3.27 17.73
CA GLY A 159 9.02 -2.59 17.16
C GLY A 159 8.90 -1.11 17.51
N LYS A 160 9.53 -0.64 18.59
CA LYS A 160 9.49 0.78 18.97
C LYS A 160 10.87 1.21 19.47
N GLN A 161 11.49 2.14 18.78
CA GLN A 161 12.86 2.61 19.05
C GLN A 161 12.89 4.13 19.12
N LYS A 162 13.63 4.70 20.08
CA LYS A 162 13.89 6.13 20.09
C LYS A 162 14.70 6.52 18.86
N PHE A 163 14.36 7.65 18.24
CA PHE A 163 15.15 8.22 17.17
C PHE A 163 16.38 8.90 17.77
N ALA A 164 17.58 8.49 17.34
CA ALA A 164 18.83 9.00 17.88
C ALA A 164 18.92 10.53 17.74
N GLY A 165 19.21 11.22 18.85
CA GLY A 165 19.30 12.68 18.91
C GLY A 165 17.96 13.43 19.08
N TYR A 166 16.82 12.73 19.13
CA TYR A 166 15.49 13.35 19.27
C TYR A 166 14.70 12.64 20.37
N PRO A 167 14.70 13.17 21.61
CA PRO A 167 14.24 12.43 22.80
C PRO A 167 12.76 12.04 22.76
N ASP A 168 11.94 12.82 22.07
CA ASP A 168 10.48 12.63 21.96
C ASP A 168 10.04 12.01 20.63
N THR A 169 11.00 11.63 19.77
CA THR A 169 10.71 11.02 18.48
C THR A 169 10.95 9.52 18.55
N TRP A 170 9.98 8.75 18.05
CA TRP A 170 9.99 7.30 18.06
C TRP A 170 9.76 6.74 16.66
N ASN A 171 10.47 5.66 16.34
CA ASN A 171 10.25 4.85 15.16
C ASN A 171 9.49 3.60 15.55
N TYR A 172 8.38 3.36 14.88
CA TYR A 172 7.58 2.16 14.98
C TYR A 172 7.87 1.28 13.78
N PHE A 173 8.00 -0.02 13.99
CA PHE A 173 8.29 -0.99 12.93
C PHE A 173 7.26 -2.11 12.97
N THR A 174 6.58 -2.34 11.85
CA THR A 174 5.63 -3.44 11.68
C THR A 174 5.95 -4.19 10.40
N ASP A 175 5.79 -5.50 10.41
CA ASP A 175 5.98 -6.30 9.20
C ASP A 175 4.68 -6.43 8.44
N VAL A 176 4.75 -6.28 7.12
CA VAL A 176 3.64 -6.63 6.22
C VAL A 176 4.01 -7.94 5.54
N LEU A 177 3.15 -8.94 5.73
CA LEU A 177 3.32 -10.29 5.22
C LEU A 177 2.59 -10.38 3.88
N HIS A 178 3.31 -10.74 2.82
CA HIS A 178 2.69 -11.15 1.57
C HIS A 178 2.41 -12.64 1.65
N VAL A 179 1.17 -13.03 1.35
CA VAL A 179 0.63 -14.37 1.55
C VAL A 179 0.16 -14.91 0.22
N LYS A 180 0.60 -16.12 -0.12
CA LYS A 180 0.10 -16.89 -1.26
C LYS A 180 -0.67 -18.08 -0.74
N CYS A 181 -1.86 -18.30 -1.29
CA CYS A 181 -2.70 -19.45 -0.97
C CYS A 181 -3.08 -20.22 -2.23
N SER A 182 -3.04 -21.54 -2.15
CA SER A 182 -3.51 -22.45 -3.19
C SER A 182 -4.58 -23.40 -2.64
N GLY A 183 -5.31 -24.07 -3.54
CA GLY A 183 -6.41 -24.97 -3.18
C GLY A 183 -7.79 -24.36 -3.40
N TRP A 184 -8.81 -24.89 -2.72
CA TRP A 184 -10.21 -24.58 -2.99
C TRP A 184 -10.95 -24.04 -1.76
N TRP A 185 -11.64 -22.91 -1.95
CA TRP A 185 -12.51 -22.26 -0.96
C TRP A 185 -11.83 -22.00 0.40
N ILE A 186 -12.40 -22.46 1.53
CA ILE A 186 -11.82 -22.26 2.87
C ILE A 186 -10.73 -23.26 3.23
N PHE A 187 -10.57 -24.35 2.47
CA PHE A 187 -9.53 -25.37 2.65
C PHE A 187 -8.21 -24.98 1.96
N ARG A 188 -8.08 -23.70 1.62
CA ARG A 188 -6.87 -23.13 1.03
C ARG A 188 -5.73 -23.21 2.02
N THR A 189 -4.59 -23.70 1.52
CA THR A 189 -3.34 -23.71 2.26
C THR A 189 -2.53 -22.49 1.84
N CYS A 190 -2.11 -21.71 2.83
CA CYS A 190 -1.45 -20.43 2.68
C CYS A 190 -0.01 -20.51 3.20
N ARG A 191 0.87 -19.68 2.64
CA ARG A 191 2.23 -19.45 3.15
C ARG A 191 2.62 -18.00 2.95
N VAL A 192 3.44 -17.49 3.86
CA VAL A 192 4.12 -16.19 3.66
C VAL A 192 5.26 -16.41 2.66
N ASP A 193 5.31 -15.61 1.59
CA ASP A 193 6.41 -15.67 0.61
C ASP A 193 7.33 -14.43 0.66
N LYS A 194 6.81 -13.28 1.12
CA LYS A 194 7.59 -12.06 1.31
C LYS A 194 7.21 -11.36 2.61
N VAL A 195 8.19 -10.66 3.18
CA VAL A 195 8.00 -9.80 4.34
C VAL A 195 8.57 -8.42 4.02
N GLN A 196 7.77 -7.37 4.20
CA GLN A 196 8.21 -5.99 4.02
C GLN A 196 8.02 -5.22 5.33
N PRO A 197 9.09 -4.80 6.01
CA PRO A 197 8.96 -3.94 7.16
C PRO A 197 8.52 -2.54 6.74
N VAL A 198 7.55 -1.99 7.45
CA VAL A 198 7.13 -0.59 7.38
C VAL A 198 7.58 0.11 8.64
N ARG A 199 8.20 1.27 8.48
CA ARG A 199 8.60 2.17 9.56
C ARG A 199 7.70 3.39 9.57
N ALA A 200 7.23 3.81 10.74
CA ALA A 200 6.56 5.08 10.97
C ALA A 200 7.33 5.89 12.03
N GLY A 201 7.72 7.12 11.69
CA GLY A 201 8.35 8.07 12.62
C GLY A 201 7.31 9.01 13.20
N VAL A 202 7.18 9.04 14.52
CA VAL A 202 6.23 9.89 15.25
C VAL A 202 6.99 10.74 16.25
N ASP A 203 6.71 12.03 16.24
CA ASP A 203 7.28 13.02 17.15
C ASP A 203 6.21 13.48 18.14
N PHE A 204 6.43 13.15 19.41
CA PHE A 204 5.55 13.50 20.52
C PHE A 204 5.97 14.81 21.20
N SER A 205 6.98 15.50 20.68
CA SER A 205 7.39 16.80 21.23
C SER A 205 6.21 17.77 21.19
N PHE A 206 5.92 18.34 22.36
CA PHE A 206 4.84 19.28 22.57
C PHE A 206 5.42 20.69 22.68
N LYS A 207 4.79 21.66 22.01
CA LYS A 207 5.15 23.08 22.13
C LYS A 207 3.89 23.87 22.38
N VAL A 208 3.64 24.31 23.62
CA VAL A 208 2.47 25.16 23.95
C VAL A 208 2.44 26.37 22.99
N PRO A 209 1.30 26.69 22.34
CA PRO A 209 -0.04 26.11 22.46
C PRO A 209 -0.37 24.97 21.46
N MET A 210 0.62 24.46 20.71
CA MET A 210 0.45 23.45 19.67
C MET A 210 0.46 22.02 20.23
N LEU A 211 -0.48 21.20 19.74
CA LEU A 211 -0.44 19.74 19.87
C LEU A 211 0.89 19.17 19.37
N PRO A 212 1.26 17.94 19.78
CA PRO A 212 2.46 17.29 19.28
C PRO A 212 2.55 17.33 17.75
N LYS A 213 3.78 17.35 17.24
CA LYS A 213 4.03 17.38 15.79
C LYS A 213 3.34 16.20 15.09
N GLY A 214 3.38 15.02 15.71
CA GLY A 214 2.70 13.83 15.26
C GLY A 214 3.54 13.05 14.25
N VAL A 215 2.89 12.41 13.28
CA VAL A 215 3.57 11.59 12.27
C VAL A 215 4.44 12.47 11.38
N ILE A 216 5.76 12.22 11.38
CA ILE A 216 6.71 12.86 10.47
C ILE A 216 6.62 12.21 9.10
N THR A 217 6.74 10.89 9.04
CA THR A 217 6.75 10.11 7.78
C THR A 217 6.53 8.62 8.08
N ALA A 218 6.18 7.85 7.05
CA ALA A 218 6.21 6.39 7.06
C ALA A 218 6.66 5.86 5.70
N TYR A 219 7.39 4.73 5.68
CA TYR A 219 7.93 4.13 4.45
C TYR A 219 8.31 2.66 4.65
N CYS A 220 8.59 1.97 3.55
CA CYS A 220 9.06 0.58 3.54
C CYS A 220 10.59 0.53 3.69
N GLU A 221 11.09 -0.17 4.70
CA GLU A 221 12.53 -0.33 4.93
C GLU A 221 13.20 -1.04 3.74
N GLY A 222 14.38 -0.55 3.35
CA GLY A 222 15.12 -1.08 2.19
C GLY A 222 14.51 -0.74 0.81
N VAL A 223 13.38 -0.03 0.75
CA VAL A 223 12.75 0.39 -0.51
C VAL A 223 13.04 1.86 -0.78
N GLN A 224 13.73 2.13 -1.90
CA GLN A 224 13.94 3.50 -2.36
C GLN A 224 12.67 4.04 -3.02
N GLY A 225 12.08 5.09 -2.45
CA GLY A 225 10.89 5.74 -2.99
C GLY A 225 9.58 5.09 -2.51
N ARG A 226 8.86 4.47 -3.44
CA ARG A 226 7.48 3.99 -3.27
C ARG A 226 7.44 2.55 -2.76
N CYS A 227 6.68 2.29 -1.70
CA CYS A 227 6.33 0.94 -1.27
C CYS A 227 5.62 0.16 -2.40
N PRO A 228 5.80 -1.16 -2.48
CA PRO A 228 5.00 -2.01 -3.36
C PRO A 228 3.50 -1.86 -3.09
N ASP A 229 2.67 -1.94 -4.14
CA ASP A 229 1.21 -1.78 -3.99
C ASP A 229 0.57 -2.83 -3.08
N TRP A 230 1.14 -4.03 -3.02
CA TRP A 230 0.66 -5.06 -2.10
C TRP A 230 0.79 -4.61 -0.64
N VAL A 231 1.69 -3.70 -0.28
CA VAL A 231 1.79 -3.19 1.11
C VAL A 231 0.61 -2.30 1.47
N LYS A 232 0.27 -1.33 0.60
CA LYS A 232 -0.84 -0.40 0.84
C LYS A 232 -2.22 -1.04 0.72
N ASN A 233 -2.30 -2.18 0.03
CA ASN A 233 -3.52 -2.93 -0.20
C ASN A 233 -3.68 -4.12 0.77
N ALA A 234 -3.02 -4.09 1.93
CA ALA A 234 -3.17 -5.13 2.94
C ALA A 234 -4.62 -5.22 3.43
N VAL A 235 -5.07 -6.44 3.69
CA VAL A 235 -6.50 -6.76 3.87
C VAL A 235 -7.07 -6.32 5.23
N ASN A 236 -6.21 -5.87 6.14
CA ASN A 236 -6.55 -5.46 7.50
C ASN A 236 -6.29 -3.97 7.76
N ILE A 237 -6.22 -3.15 6.71
CA ILE A 237 -6.10 -1.69 6.79
C ILE A 237 -7.16 -0.98 5.95
#